data_AF-A0A971E633-F1
#
_entry.id   AF-A0A971E633-F1
#
_cell.length_a   1.000
_cell.length_b   1.000
_cell.length_c   1.000
_cell.angle_alpha   90.00
_cell.angle_beta   90.00
_cell.angle_gamma   90.00
#
_symmetry.space_group_name_H-M   'P 1'
#
loop_
_entity.id
_entity.type
_entity.pdbx_description
1 polymer ?
#
loop_
_entity_poly.entity_id
_entity_poly.type
_entity_poly.pdbx_seq_one_letter_code
_entity_poly.pdbx_strand_id
1 'polypeptide(L)' 'AISIRKELGIPVRFIGVGEAVEDLREFNPRLFIDALFSS' A
#
# COMPACT_ATOMS: atom_id res chain seq x y z
N ALA A 1 -5.59 -0.89 4.79
CA ALA A 1 -5.75 -0.70 3.33
C ALA A 1 -7.02 -1.35 2.77
N ILE A 2 -7.30 -2.63 3.06
CA ILE A 2 -8.40 -3.40 2.44
C ILE A 2 -9.79 -2.77 2.70
N SER A 3 -10.07 -2.31 3.93
CA SER A 3 -11.35 -1.69 4.28
C SER A 3 -11.60 -0.35 3.58
N ILE A 4 -10.56 0.49 3.45
CA ILE A 4 -10.65 1.82 2.83
C ILE A 4 -10.99 1.71 1.33
N ARG A 5 -10.39 0.76 0.61
CA ARG A 5 -10.73 0.50 -0.79
C ARG A 5 -12.18 0.07 -0.95
N LYS A 6 -12.68 -0.78 -0.05
CA LYS A 6 -14.07 -1.29 -0.11
C LYS A 6 -15.09 -0.17 0.10
N GLU A 7 -14.76 0.82 0.91
CA GLU A 7 -15.61 1.96 1.21
C GLU A 7 -15.59 3.03 0.11
N LEU A 8 -14.40 3.33 -0.44
CA LEU A 8 -14.25 4.43 -1.40
C LEU A 8 -14.35 4.00 -2.88
N GLY A 9 -14.18 2.71 -3.19
CA GLY A 9 -14.22 2.19 -4.56
C GLY A 9 -13.06 2.65 -5.46
N ILE A 10 -12.12 3.44 -4.95
CA ILE A 10 -10.98 3.98 -5.70
C ILE A 10 -9.71 3.13 -5.53
N PRO A 11 -8.86 3.03 -6.58
CA PRO A 11 -7.59 2.32 -6.49
C PRO A 11 -6.55 3.10 -5.68
N VAL A 12 -5.78 2.39 -4.86
CA VAL A 12 -4.60 2.95 -4.19
C VAL A 12 -3.50 3.12 -5.22
N ARG A 13 -2.92 4.32 -5.32
CA ARG A 13 -1.85 4.64 -6.28
C ARG A 13 -0.46 4.67 -5.65
N PHE A 14 -0.36 5.17 -4.42
CA PHE A 14 0.90 5.33 -3.71
C PHE A 14 0.73 4.91 -2.24
N ILE A 15 1.84 4.49 -1.63
CA ILE A 15 1.95 4.17 -0.21
C ILE A 15 3.22 4.81 0.37
N GLY A 16 3.12 5.29 1.60
CA GLY A 16 4.29 5.65 2.41
C GLY A 16 4.78 4.40 3.16
N VAL A 17 6.08 4.12 3.08
CA VAL A 17 6.72 3.00 3.80
C VAL A 17 7.63 3.45 4.96
N GLY A 18 7.67 4.76 5.21
CA GLY A 18 8.46 5.43 6.23
C GLY A 18 8.01 6.89 6.38
N GLU A 19 8.81 7.71 7.07
CA GLU A 19 8.47 9.09 7.39
C GLU A 19 9.12 10.12 6.45
N ALA A 20 10.11 9.71 5.66
CA ALA A 20 10.82 10.60 4.76
C ALA A 20 10.05 10.82 3.44
N VAL A 21 10.36 11.90 2.73
CA VAL A 21 9.67 12.23 1.46
C VAL A 21 9.95 11.17 0.39
N GLU A 22 11.16 10.63 0.41
CA GLU A 22 11.65 9.54 -0.43
C GLU A 22 10.97 8.19 -0.15
N ASP A 23 10.26 8.04 0.98
CA ASP A 23 9.55 6.81 1.32
C ASP A 23 8.17 6.69 0.64
N LEU A 24 7.80 7.67 -0.19
CA LEU A 24 6.60 7.60 -1.02
C LEU A 24 6.86 6.75 -2.27
N ARG A 25 6.12 5.66 -2.41
CA ARG A 25 6.31 4.68 -3.49
C ARG A 25 4.99 4.34 -4.17
N GLU A 26 5.06 3.92 -5.43
CA GLU A 26 3.90 3.36 -6.13
C GLU A 26 3.38 2.10 -5.41
N PHE A 27 2.06 1.96 -5.35
CA PHE A 27 1.45 0.81 -4.71
C PHE A 27 1.52 -0.42 -5.61
N ASN A 28 2.17 -1.49 -5.12
CA ASN A 28 2.17 -2.80 -5.76
C ASN A 28 1.42 -3.82 -4.88
N PRO A 29 0.26 -4.33 -5.33
CA PRO A 29 -0.55 -5.27 -4.56
C PRO A 29 0.18 -6.58 -4.21
N ARG A 30 1.05 -7.08 -5.11
CA ARG A 30 1.79 -8.34 -4.87
C ARG A 30 2.80 -8.15 -3.76
N LEU A 31 3.65 -7.13 -3.88
CA LEU A 31 4.64 -6.80 -2.84
C LEU A 31 3.98 -6.51 -1.49
N PHE A 32 2.82 -5.85 -1.48
CA PHE A 32 2.09 -5.60 -0.24
C PHE A 32 1.61 -6.89 0.44
N ILE A 33 1.09 -7.84 -0.33
CA ILE A 33 0.67 -9.15 0.19
C ILE A 33 1.90 -9.95 0.63
N ASP A 34 2.95 -10.00 -0.19
CA ASP A 34 4.20 -10.69 0.14
C ASP A 34 4.78 -10.16 1.46
N ALA A 35 4.83 -8.85 1.67
CA ALA A 35 5.31 -8.25 2.92
C ALA A 35 4.42 -8.54 4.14
N LEU A 36 3.11 -8.77 3.94
CA LEU A 36 2.20 -9.12 5.03
C LEU A 36 2.33 -10.58 5.48
N PHE A 37 2.78 -11.48 4.60
CA PHE A 37 2.83 -12.92 4.85
C PHE A 37 4.25 -13.51 4.84
N SER A 38 5.26 -12.71 4.49
CA SER A 38 6.67 -13.07 4.62
C SER A 38 7.09 -12.87 6.07
N SER A 39 6.86 -13.89 6.88
CA SER A 39 7.29 -14.00 8.29
C SER A 39 8.80 -13.89 8.46
#